data_AF-A0A0D2NNT2-F1
#
_entry.id   AF-A0A0D2NNT2-F1
#
_cell.length_a   1.000
_cell.length_b   1.000
_cell.length_c   1.000
_cell.angle_alpha   90.00
_cell.angle_beta   90.00
_cell.angle_gamma   90.00
#
_symmetry.space_group_name_H-M   'P 1'
#
loop_
_entity.id
_entity.type
_entity.pdbx_description
1 polymer ?
#
loop_
_entity_poly.entity_id
_entity_poly.type
_entity_poly.pdbx_seq_one_letter_code
_entity_poly.pdbx_strand_id
1 'polypeptide(L)'
;MSSEKQSLPSIPQSPAPDAPPPYASIAAATATLLESIAPQPADGTTPAQPIRLTDAPPAQPHRAPAPPPKPHTHKRSASASSAASGSLKTKRSWFSFASSAAPAPGAAHPPPAAAASSARTRAEVRSTVAALVSDLVRSPSGAGTPAAAARGVLASCADVCAAHALVLADVLQDRAIEGHSPLYWAIVTRARGDAGSANAEGSGGEGEGGAEAEDEEKDDLVAALLAHCPALPPDAAHELRLACVAAADQGTFQRLRALFAPALGTDAVLLHSRRDDVRVVLPAQTADGAFAVRVEVPQYHRRMMVAREIALEFVARNRIWRLALLITGPEETWHGPPPGAWCIALALQDAASPPAWLDARLFLLDAKFNATSDTASLPLRSKQMLEPPRDGAPLVQVVVPLDGTPFSGLQYAGNPATVPDDTLRLRLEAKLRKPDPFEGAA
;
A
#
# COMPACT_ATOMS: atom_id res chain seq x y z
N MET A 1 13.27 38.91 69.92
CA MET A 1 13.27 39.54 68.58
C MET A 1 12.68 38.54 67.62
N SER A 2 11.45 38.81 67.22
CA SER A 2 10.53 37.89 66.55
C SER A 2 10.96 37.60 65.13
N SER A 3 11.04 36.31 64.76
CA SER A 3 11.22 35.87 63.39
C SER A 3 9.85 35.69 62.73
N GLU A 4 9.50 36.65 61.88
CA GLU A 4 8.30 36.64 61.06
C GLU A 4 8.51 35.70 59.86
N LYS A 5 7.81 34.57 59.88
CA LYS A 5 7.89 33.51 58.88
C LYS A 5 6.82 33.81 57.80
N GLN A 6 7.23 34.44 56.70
CA GLN A 6 6.34 34.68 55.55
C GLN A 6 5.91 33.35 54.92
N SER A 7 4.61 33.05 55.00
CA SER A 7 3.95 31.96 54.29
C SER A 7 3.69 32.36 52.84
N LEU A 8 4.19 31.55 51.89
CA LEU A 8 3.92 31.66 50.46
C LEU A 8 2.43 31.40 50.15
N PRO A 9 1.84 32.10 49.15
CA PRO A 9 0.46 31.90 48.75
C PRO A 9 0.27 30.55 48.05
N SER A 10 -0.70 29.79 48.54
CA SER A 10 -1.15 28.52 47.97
C SER A 10 -1.70 28.72 46.56
N ILE A 11 -1.06 28.10 45.57
CA ILE A 11 -1.54 28.05 44.18
C ILE A 11 -2.77 27.11 44.15
N PRO A 12 -3.92 27.55 43.61
CA PRO A 12 -5.09 26.68 43.47
C PRO A 12 -4.78 25.53 42.52
N GLN A 13 -4.93 24.29 43.02
CA GLN A 13 -4.81 23.07 42.22
C GLN A 13 -5.87 23.10 41.11
N SER A 14 -5.38 23.05 39.86
CA SER A 14 -6.22 22.87 38.68
C SER A 14 -6.90 21.50 38.74
N PRO A 15 -8.21 21.38 38.46
CA PRO A 15 -8.90 20.10 38.46
C PRO A 15 -8.28 19.17 37.40
N ALA A 16 -8.01 17.93 37.79
CA ALA A 16 -7.49 16.90 36.89
C ALA A 16 -8.42 16.75 35.67
N PRO A 17 -7.87 16.61 34.45
CA PRO A 17 -8.68 16.33 33.28
C PRO A 17 -9.40 14.99 33.47
N ASP A 18 -10.73 15.03 33.33
CA ASP A 18 -11.61 13.86 33.36
C ASP A 18 -11.06 12.77 32.43
N ALA A 19 -10.75 11.61 33.01
CA ALA A 19 -10.39 10.44 32.25
C ALA A 19 -11.60 10.00 31.39
N PRO A 20 -11.42 9.67 30.10
CA PRO A 20 -12.51 9.21 29.27
C PRO A 20 -13.13 7.92 29.86
N PRO A 21 -14.46 7.74 29.73
CA PRO A 21 -15.14 6.59 30.30
C PRO A 21 -14.59 5.28 29.71
N PRO A 22 -14.46 4.21 30.52
CA PRO A 22 -14.08 2.91 30.00
C PRO A 22 -15.12 2.42 28.98
N TYR A 23 -14.64 1.87 27.87
CA TYR A 23 -15.42 1.40 26.71
C TYR A 23 -16.48 0.30 26.99
N ALA A 24 -16.72 -0.07 28.25
CA ALA A 24 -17.63 -1.14 28.65
C ALA A 24 -19.13 -0.77 28.59
N SER A 25 -19.49 0.51 28.46
CA SER A 25 -20.88 0.96 28.68
C SER A 25 -21.74 1.10 27.41
N ILE A 26 -21.23 0.80 26.21
CA ILE A 26 -22.01 0.90 24.95
C ILE A 26 -22.65 -0.45 24.56
N ALA A 27 -22.30 -1.56 25.22
CA ALA A 27 -22.76 -2.90 24.86
C ALA A 27 -24.14 -3.31 25.43
N ALA A 28 -24.74 -2.53 26.33
CA ALA A 28 -25.95 -2.94 27.03
C ALA A 28 -27.28 -2.54 26.34
N ALA A 29 -27.25 -1.70 25.31
CA ALA A 29 -28.48 -1.14 24.71
C ALA A 29 -29.01 -1.89 23.47
N THR A 30 -28.30 -2.91 22.98
CA THR A 30 -28.63 -3.60 21.71
C THR A 30 -29.09 -5.06 21.86
N ALA A 31 -29.27 -5.54 23.09
CA ALA A 31 -29.56 -6.94 23.38
C ALA A 31 -31.04 -7.36 23.29
N THR A 32 -31.97 -6.47 22.93
CA THR A 32 -33.42 -6.75 23.13
C THR A 32 -34.25 -6.84 21.83
N LEU A 33 -33.65 -7.12 20.66
CA LEU A 33 -34.41 -7.04 19.39
C LEU A 33 -34.11 -8.09 18.31
N LEU A 34 -33.55 -9.25 18.65
CA LEU A 34 -33.37 -10.35 17.68
C LEU A 34 -33.54 -11.73 18.33
N GLU A 35 -34.78 -12.02 18.72
CA GLU A 35 -35.21 -13.37 19.09
C GLU A 35 -36.49 -13.71 18.33
N SER A 36 -36.36 -13.96 17.03
CA SER A 36 -37.31 -14.75 16.24
C SER A 36 -36.78 -14.90 14.82
N ILE A 37 -36.43 -16.13 14.43
CA ILE A 37 -36.60 -16.76 13.11
C ILE A 37 -35.67 -17.99 13.12
N ALA A 38 -36.27 -19.16 13.34
CA ALA A 38 -35.64 -20.46 13.17
C ALA A 38 -35.95 -20.99 11.75
N PRO A 39 -34.98 -21.53 11.01
CA PRO A 39 -35.26 -22.27 9.78
C PRO A 39 -35.33 -23.78 10.03
N GLN A 40 -36.35 -24.40 9.44
CA GLN A 40 -36.56 -25.85 9.41
C GLN A 40 -35.57 -26.60 8.49
N PRO A 41 -35.31 -27.89 8.75
CA PRO A 41 -34.45 -28.73 7.91
C PRO A 41 -35.21 -29.30 6.70
N ALA A 42 -34.55 -29.32 5.53
CA ALA A 42 -35.01 -30.04 4.35
C ALA A 42 -34.10 -31.24 4.08
N ASP A 43 -34.68 -32.44 4.25
CA ASP A 43 -34.14 -33.72 3.83
C ASP A 43 -34.17 -33.87 2.30
N GLY A 44 -33.14 -34.50 1.73
CA GLY A 44 -33.10 -34.85 0.31
C GLY A 44 -31.81 -35.54 -0.10
N THR A 45 -31.69 -36.84 0.24
CA THR A 45 -30.56 -37.69 -0.18
C THR A 45 -30.93 -38.44 -1.48
N THR A 46 -30.12 -38.27 -2.53
CA THR A 46 -30.20 -39.10 -3.75
C THR A 46 -28.81 -39.69 -4.04
N PRO A 47 -28.67 -41.02 -4.20
CA PRO A 47 -27.37 -41.65 -4.44
C PRO A 47 -26.94 -41.55 -5.91
N ALA A 48 -25.73 -41.04 -6.14
CA ALA A 48 -25.07 -40.95 -7.43
C ALA A 48 -24.47 -42.30 -7.88
N GLN A 49 -24.66 -42.64 -9.14
CA GLN A 49 -24.10 -43.81 -9.82
C GLN A 49 -22.62 -43.57 -10.23
N PRO A 50 -21.76 -44.60 -10.23
CA PRO A 50 -20.35 -44.48 -10.59
C PRO A 50 -20.14 -44.39 -12.12
N ILE A 51 -19.49 -43.30 -12.55
CA ILE A 51 -19.06 -43.08 -13.93
C ILE A 51 -17.83 -43.96 -14.23
N ARG A 52 -17.91 -44.80 -15.26
CA ARG A 52 -16.79 -45.59 -15.77
C ARG A 52 -15.96 -44.75 -16.75
N LEU A 53 -14.67 -44.62 -16.46
CA LEU A 53 -13.66 -44.00 -17.32
C LEU A 53 -13.27 -44.97 -18.45
N THR A 54 -13.42 -44.54 -19.69
CA THR A 54 -12.95 -45.25 -20.89
C THR A 54 -11.50 -44.89 -21.25
N ASP A 55 -10.80 -45.89 -21.78
CA ASP A 55 -9.39 -45.95 -22.20
C ASP A 55 -8.84 -44.71 -22.94
N ALA A 56 -7.61 -44.36 -22.58
CA ALA A 56 -6.78 -43.35 -23.23
C ALA A 56 -6.00 -43.95 -24.44
N PRO A 57 -5.87 -43.23 -25.56
CA PRO A 57 -5.08 -43.67 -26.71
C PRO A 57 -3.56 -43.48 -26.51
N PRO A 58 -2.72 -44.26 -27.23
CA PRO A 58 -1.27 -44.30 -27.03
C PRO A 58 -0.54 -43.05 -27.54
N ALA A 59 0.54 -42.71 -26.82
CA ALA A 59 1.40 -41.56 -27.03
C ALA A 59 2.12 -41.56 -28.40
N GLN A 60 2.18 -40.39 -29.04
CA GLN A 60 2.97 -40.16 -30.25
C GLN A 60 4.42 -39.71 -29.91
N PRO A 61 5.44 -40.14 -30.67
CA PRO A 61 6.82 -39.75 -30.45
C PRO A 61 7.09 -38.29 -30.86
N HIS A 62 7.76 -37.55 -29.97
CA HIS A 62 8.15 -36.16 -30.14
C HIS A 62 9.15 -35.97 -31.28
N ARG A 63 8.86 -35.00 -32.16
CA ARG A 63 9.73 -34.49 -33.22
C ARG A 63 10.64 -33.38 -32.64
N ALA A 64 11.95 -33.47 -32.91
CA ALA A 64 12.93 -32.49 -32.47
C ALA A 64 12.76 -31.12 -33.15
N PRO A 65 12.98 -29.99 -32.44
CA PRO A 65 12.87 -28.65 -33.00
C PRO A 65 14.12 -28.26 -33.81
N ALA A 66 13.90 -27.52 -34.89
CA ALA A 66 14.93 -26.99 -35.78
C ALA A 66 15.73 -25.82 -35.14
N PRO A 67 16.99 -25.60 -35.54
CA PRO A 67 17.84 -24.54 -34.97
C PRO A 67 17.43 -23.13 -35.44
N PRO A 68 17.65 -22.09 -34.61
CA PRO A 68 17.27 -20.72 -34.92
C PRO A 68 18.22 -20.03 -35.92
N PRO A 69 17.72 -19.07 -36.73
CA PRO A 69 18.53 -18.30 -37.65
C PRO A 69 19.38 -17.22 -36.94
N LYS A 70 20.54 -16.93 -37.55
CA LYS A 70 21.59 -16.02 -37.05
C LYS A 70 21.14 -14.55 -37.02
N PRO A 71 21.61 -13.74 -36.05
CA PRO A 71 21.23 -12.33 -35.93
C PRO A 71 21.98 -11.43 -36.92
N HIS A 72 21.22 -10.57 -37.61
CA HIS A 72 21.73 -9.49 -38.45
C HIS A 72 22.10 -8.26 -37.61
N THR A 73 23.32 -7.79 -37.78
CA THR A 73 23.86 -6.55 -37.21
C THR A 73 23.33 -5.33 -37.98
N HIS A 74 22.53 -4.48 -37.35
CA HIS A 74 22.20 -3.15 -37.87
C HIS A 74 22.88 -2.04 -37.05
N LYS A 75 23.44 -1.09 -37.79
CA LYS A 75 24.27 0.02 -37.33
C LYS A 75 23.43 1.14 -36.71
N ARG A 76 24.04 1.78 -35.71
CA ARG A 76 23.67 3.05 -35.07
C ARG A 76 23.23 4.14 -36.05
N SER A 77 22.20 4.88 -35.64
CA SER A 77 22.04 6.30 -35.95
C SER A 77 21.61 7.02 -34.67
N ALA A 78 22.41 7.99 -34.23
CA ALA A 78 22.11 8.88 -33.13
C ALA A 78 21.57 10.19 -33.70
N SER A 79 20.38 10.61 -33.25
CA SER A 79 19.84 11.94 -33.51
C SER A 79 19.56 12.58 -32.15
N ALA A 80 20.31 13.63 -31.84
CA ALA A 80 20.09 14.50 -30.71
C ALA A 80 19.05 15.56 -31.09
N SER A 81 17.99 15.66 -30.31
CA SER A 81 16.99 16.72 -30.40
C SER A 81 17.09 17.59 -29.15
N SER A 82 17.70 18.77 -29.32
CA SER A 82 17.77 19.83 -28.33
C SER A 82 16.41 20.54 -28.22
N ALA A 83 15.75 20.44 -27.07
CA ALA A 83 14.56 21.19 -26.73
C ALA A 83 14.93 22.49 -26.00
N ALA A 84 14.48 23.62 -26.54
CA ALA A 84 14.66 24.95 -25.98
C ALA A 84 13.70 25.17 -24.79
N SER A 85 14.25 25.59 -23.64
CA SER A 85 13.49 26.00 -22.47
C SER A 85 13.09 27.48 -22.59
N GLY A 86 11.78 27.73 -22.57
CA GLY A 86 11.19 29.06 -22.57
C GLY A 86 11.24 29.70 -21.19
N SER A 87 12.03 30.76 -21.05
CA SER A 87 12.15 31.60 -19.86
C SER A 87 10.89 32.45 -19.66
N LEU A 88 10.00 32.05 -18.75
CA LEU A 88 8.91 32.88 -18.24
C LEU A 88 9.40 33.75 -17.08
N LYS A 89 9.37 35.08 -17.29
CA LYS A 89 9.69 36.10 -16.30
C LYS A 89 8.45 36.37 -15.44
N THR A 90 8.34 35.74 -14.29
CA THR A 90 7.30 36.07 -13.29
C THR A 90 7.94 36.86 -12.16
N LYS A 91 7.55 38.14 -12.06
CA LYS A 91 7.95 39.08 -11.00
C LYS A 91 7.05 38.90 -9.78
N ARG A 92 7.60 38.39 -8.67
CA ARG A 92 7.40 38.83 -7.28
C ARG A 92 8.16 37.85 -6.37
N SER A 93 9.45 38.14 -6.17
CA SER A 93 10.28 37.48 -5.17
C SER A 93 9.91 38.00 -3.79
N TRP A 94 9.39 37.13 -2.91
CA TRP A 94 9.20 37.42 -1.48
C TRP A 94 10.40 36.99 -0.62
N PHE A 95 11.46 36.44 -1.22
CA PHE A 95 12.69 36.07 -0.53
C PHE A 95 13.88 36.80 -1.15
N SER A 96 14.14 38.02 -0.69
CA SER A 96 15.35 38.77 -1.05
C SER A 96 16.47 38.42 -0.06
N PHE A 97 17.05 37.23 -0.20
CA PHE A 97 18.34 36.96 0.44
C PHE A 97 19.43 37.61 -0.42
N ALA A 98 20.02 38.68 0.11
CA ALA A 98 21.13 39.38 -0.55
C ALA A 98 22.30 38.40 -0.70
N SER A 99 22.54 37.93 -1.93
CA SER A 99 23.71 37.14 -2.29
C SER A 99 24.95 38.02 -2.10
N SER A 100 25.68 37.80 -1.01
CA SER A 100 26.93 38.49 -0.73
C SER A 100 27.99 38.10 -1.77
N ALA A 101 28.75 39.11 -2.20
CA ALA A 101 29.64 39.12 -3.36
C ALA A 101 30.66 37.96 -3.40
N ALA A 102 30.92 37.47 -4.61
CA ALA A 102 31.92 36.44 -4.89
C ALA A 102 33.34 36.88 -4.43
N PRO A 103 34.08 36.02 -3.72
CA PRO A 103 35.45 36.33 -3.30
C PRO A 103 36.43 36.25 -4.47
N ALA A 104 37.37 37.19 -4.50
CA ALA A 104 38.43 37.28 -5.51
C ALA A 104 39.39 36.06 -5.45
N PRO A 105 39.90 35.58 -6.60
CA PRO A 105 40.83 34.46 -6.66
C PRO A 105 42.23 34.93 -6.22
N GLY A 106 42.72 34.47 -5.06
CA GLY A 106 44.11 34.76 -4.67
C GLY A 106 44.57 34.37 -3.26
N ALA A 107 43.69 34.03 -2.33
CA ALA A 107 44.10 33.73 -0.94
C ALA A 107 44.18 32.22 -0.68
N ALA A 108 45.40 31.71 -0.54
CA ALA A 108 45.69 30.36 -0.10
C ALA A 108 45.31 30.20 1.40
N HIS A 109 44.43 29.23 1.67
CA HIS A 109 43.87 28.84 2.98
C HIS A 109 42.78 29.76 3.58
N PRO A 110 41.49 29.36 3.52
CA PRO A 110 40.44 30.05 4.25
C PRO A 110 40.61 29.86 5.77
N PRO A 111 40.42 30.91 6.59
CA PRO A 111 40.48 30.80 8.04
C PRO A 111 39.34 29.93 8.59
N PRO A 112 39.56 29.15 9.67
CA PRO A 112 38.57 28.21 10.23
C PRO A 112 37.26 28.85 10.71
N ALA A 113 37.22 30.17 10.89
CA ALA A 113 36.01 30.89 11.31
C ALA A 113 34.91 30.96 10.24
N ALA A 114 35.25 30.84 8.95
CA ALA A 114 34.26 30.93 7.86
C ALA A 114 33.36 29.67 7.74
N ALA A 115 33.81 28.52 8.25
CA ALA A 115 33.03 27.28 8.22
C ALA A 115 31.87 27.29 9.24
N ALA A 116 32.05 27.95 10.38
CA ALA A 116 31.06 27.99 11.46
C ALA A 116 29.81 28.82 11.09
N SER A 117 29.96 29.92 10.34
CA SER A 117 28.83 30.73 9.89
C SER A 117 27.96 30.01 8.85
N SER A 118 28.60 29.27 7.93
CA SER A 118 27.90 28.49 6.89
C SER A 118 27.00 27.41 7.50
N ALA A 119 27.47 26.72 8.54
CA ALA A 119 26.69 25.67 9.20
C ALA A 119 25.39 26.21 9.84
N ARG A 120 25.45 27.39 10.46
CA ARG A 120 24.28 28.06 11.05
C ARG A 120 23.28 28.46 9.97
N THR A 121 23.74 29.10 8.90
CA THR A 121 22.87 29.46 7.77
C THR A 121 22.20 28.24 7.17
N ARG A 122 22.92 27.13 7.01
CA ARG A 122 22.35 25.87 6.49
C ARG A 122 21.26 25.30 7.41
N ALA A 123 21.43 25.36 8.72
CA ALA A 123 20.43 24.91 9.68
C ALA A 123 19.17 25.80 9.67
N GLU A 124 19.34 27.12 9.56
CA GLU A 124 18.23 28.09 9.46
C GLU A 124 17.44 27.89 8.16
N VAL A 125 18.13 27.64 7.03
CA VAL A 125 17.50 27.32 5.75
C VAL A 125 16.73 26.00 5.82
N ARG A 126 17.34 24.94 6.38
CA ARG A 126 16.67 23.64 6.57
C ARG A 126 15.39 23.79 7.37
N SER A 127 15.44 24.51 8.50
CA SER A 127 14.28 24.78 9.35
C SER A 127 13.17 25.54 8.60
N THR A 128 13.56 26.55 7.81
CA THR A 128 12.61 27.36 7.02
C THR A 128 11.94 26.52 5.94
N VAL A 129 12.71 25.71 5.19
CA VAL A 129 12.15 24.79 4.18
C VAL A 129 11.24 23.75 4.83
N ALA A 130 11.64 23.17 5.96
CA ALA A 130 10.81 22.22 6.69
C ALA A 130 9.48 22.84 7.16
N ALA A 131 9.50 24.08 7.65
CA ALA A 131 8.30 24.81 8.04
C ALA A 131 7.36 25.05 6.84
N LEU A 132 7.90 25.52 5.71
CA LEU A 132 7.12 25.75 4.48
C LEU A 132 6.47 24.46 3.96
N VAL A 133 7.21 23.35 3.95
CA VAL A 133 6.66 22.05 3.55
C VAL A 133 5.60 21.57 4.55
N SER A 134 5.82 21.79 5.86
CA SER A 134 4.84 21.43 6.88
C SER A 134 3.54 22.20 6.73
N ASP A 135 3.61 23.50 6.42
CA ASP A 135 2.45 24.35 6.17
C ASP A 135 1.69 23.90 4.91
N LEU A 136 2.42 23.49 3.87
CA LEU A 136 1.85 22.92 2.64
C LEU A 136 1.07 21.63 2.93
N VAL A 137 1.61 20.75 3.76
CA VAL A 137 0.99 19.46 4.12
C VAL A 137 -0.18 19.60 5.10
N ARG A 138 -0.17 20.63 5.96
CA ARG A 138 -1.24 20.93 6.92
C ARG A 138 -2.42 21.69 6.32
N SER A 139 -2.24 22.33 5.16
CA SER A 139 -3.27 23.15 4.50
C SER A 139 -3.95 22.50 3.26
N PRO A 140 -4.22 21.18 3.17
CA PRO A 140 -4.59 20.56 1.91
C PRO A 140 -6.08 20.68 1.54
N SER A 141 -6.99 20.99 2.47
CA SER A 141 -8.42 20.70 2.24
C SER A 141 -9.41 21.84 2.48
N GLY A 142 -8.95 23.09 2.66
CA GLY A 142 -9.88 24.21 2.89
C GLY A 142 -10.15 25.11 1.69
N ALA A 143 -9.14 25.33 0.84
CA ALA A 143 -9.13 26.49 -0.07
C ALA A 143 -8.53 26.19 -1.46
N GLY A 144 -8.54 24.92 -1.89
CA GLY A 144 -8.20 24.55 -3.26
C GLY A 144 -6.85 25.07 -3.73
N THR A 145 -5.81 25.01 -2.88
CA THR A 145 -4.45 25.34 -3.35
C THR A 145 -4.16 24.41 -4.53
N PRO A 146 -4.08 24.93 -5.76
CA PRO A 146 -3.98 24.09 -6.93
C PRO A 146 -2.65 23.36 -6.82
N ALA A 147 -2.61 22.09 -7.19
CA ALA A 147 -1.40 21.30 -7.01
C ALA A 147 -0.21 21.83 -7.83
N ALA A 148 -0.48 22.59 -8.89
CA ALA A 148 0.50 23.43 -9.58
C ALA A 148 1.22 24.44 -8.65
N ALA A 149 0.52 25.08 -7.71
CA ALA A 149 1.12 25.98 -6.74
C ALA A 149 2.01 25.22 -5.75
N ALA A 150 1.58 24.04 -5.29
CA ALA A 150 2.39 23.17 -4.44
C ALA A 150 3.70 22.78 -5.14
N ARG A 151 3.65 22.36 -6.41
CA ARG A 151 4.84 22.08 -7.23
C ARG A 151 5.76 23.30 -7.34
N GLY A 152 5.21 24.50 -7.53
CA GLY A 152 5.98 25.74 -7.58
C GLY A 152 6.73 26.04 -6.27
N VAL A 153 6.06 25.84 -5.13
CA VAL A 153 6.68 25.98 -3.81
C VAL A 153 7.79 24.94 -3.60
N LEU A 154 7.54 23.67 -3.96
CA LEU A 154 8.53 22.60 -3.83
C LEU A 154 9.75 22.82 -4.73
N ALA A 155 9.56 23.30 -5.96
CA ALA A 155 10.65 23.67 -6.85
C ALA A 155 11.49 24.81 -6.24
N SER A 156 10.85 25.84 -5.69
CA SER A 156 11.53 26.93 -4.97
C SER A 156 12.32 26.41 -3.76
N CYS A 157 11.74 25.49 -2.98
CA CYS A 157 12.43 24.83 -1.88
C CYS A 157 13.64 24.01 -2.36
N ALA A 158 13.51 23.31 -3.49
CA ALA A 158 14.60 22.54 -4.08
C ALA A 158 15.77 23.43 -4.51
N ASP A 159 15.48 24.56 -5.17
CA ASP A 159 16.49 25.54 -5.58
C ASP A 159 17.21 26.17 -4.38
N VAL A 160 16.46 26.53 -3.34
CA VAL A 160 17.01 27.06 -2.08
C VAL A 160 17.87 26.00 -1.38
N CYS A 161 17.42 24.75 -1.29
CA CYS A 161 18.22 23.67 -0.74
C CYS A 161 19.54 23.49 -1.53
N ALA A 162 19.47 23.46 -2.86
CA ALA A 162 20.64 23.31 -3.73
C ALA A 162 21.65 24.45 -3.53
N ALA A 163 21.17 25.70 -3.42
CA ALA A 163 22.03 26.88 -3.17
C ALA A 163 22.78 26.81 -1.84
N HIS A 164 22.26 26.06 -0.86
CA HIS A 164 22.83 25.91 0.48
C HIS A 164 23.43 24.50 0.73
N ALA A 165 23.71 23.73 -0.33
CA ALA A 165 24.25 22.37 -0.25
C ALA A 165 23.43 21.45 0.67
N LEU A 166 22.10 21.56 0.57
CA LEU A 166 21.12 20.68 1.19
C LEU A 166 20.44 19.84 0.11
N VAL A 167 19.99 18.64 0.49
CA VAL A 167 19.17 17.79 -0.36
C VAL A 167 17.74 17.90 0.13
N LEU A 168 16.81 18.32 -0.74
CA LEU A 168 15.40 18.47 -0.37
C LEU A 168 14.80 17.13 0.12
N ALA A 169 15.21 16.00 -0.47
CA ALA A 169 14.79 14.66 -0.04
C ALA A 169 15.04 14.41 1.45
N ASP A 170 16.19 14.84 1.99
CA ASP A 170 16.51 14.69 3.42
C ASP A 170 15.53 15.48 4.28
N VAL A 171 15.15 16.69 3.84
CA VAL A 171 14.18 17.54 4.54
C VAL A 171 12.77 16.96 4.49
N LEU A 172 12.39 16.35 3.37
CA LEU A 172 11.08 15.68 3.20
C LEU A 172 10.96 14.38 4.00
N GLN A 173 12.08 13.78 4.38
CA GLN A 173 12.14 12.54 5.16
C GLN A 173 12.45 12.82 6.65
N ASP A 174 12.77 14.06 7.01
CA ASP A 174 12.95 14.48 8.40
C ASP A 174 11.65 14.36 9.18
N ARG A 175 11.73 13.80 10.39
CA ARG A 175 10.61 13.62 11.32
C ARG A 175 10.22 14.91 12.05
N ALA A 176 10.01 15.99 11.29
CA ALA A 176 9.83 17.33 11.81
C ALA A 176 8.41 17.60 12.35
N ILE A 177 7.41 16.80 11.96
CA ILE A 177 6.00 17.04 12.30
C ILE A 177 5.54 15.90 13.22
N GLU A 178 5.45 16.16 14.53
CA GLU A 178 4.94 15.20 15.51
C GLU A 178 5.67 13.83 15.48
N GLY A 179 6.97 13.84 15.16
CA GLY A 179 7.77 12.62 15.08
C GLY A 179 7.63 11.85 13.76
N HIS A 180 6.94 12.41 12.77
CA HIS A 180 6.76 11.84 11.45
C HIS A 180 7.22 12.79 10.33
N SER A 181 7.49 12.22 9.15
CA SER A 181 7.88 12.98 7.97
C SER A 181 6.71 13.76 7.35
N PRO A 182 6.98 14.86 6.63
CA PRO A 182 5.98 15.53 5.82
C PRO A 182 5.29 14.60 4.80
N LEU A 183 6.01 13.62 4.25
CA LEU A 183 5.42 12.62 3.34
C LEU A 183 4.37 11.74 4.03
N TYR A 184 4.63 11.30 5.27
CA TYR A 184 3.66 10.57 6.09
C TYR A 184 2.36 11.39 6.25
N TRP A 185 2.50 12.64 6.68
CA TRP A 185 1.35 13.50 6.92
C TRP A 185 0.57 13.82 5.65
N ALA A 186 1.25 13.98 4.50
CA ALA A 186 0.58 14.22 3.23
C ALA A 186 -0.36 13.08 2.82
N ILE A 187 0.00 11.82 3.12
CA ILE A 187 -0.84 10.66 2.87
C ILE A 187 -2.02 10.63 3.84
N VAL A 188 -1.75 10.84 5.14
CA VAL A 188 -2.78 10.77 6.20
C VAL A 188 -3.81 11.90 6.07
N THR A 189 -3.40 13.11 5.72
CA THR A 189 -4.32 14.24 5.58
C THR A 189 -5.20 14.11 4.35
N ARG A 190 -4.69 13.56 3.24
CA ARG A 190 -5.48 13.35 2.01
C ARG A 190 -6.68 12.44 2.24
N ALA A 191 -6.50 11.28 2.86
CA ALA A 191 -7.58 10.30 3.03
C ALA A 191 -8.79 10.82 3.83
N ARG A 192 -8.59 11.85 4.67
CA ARG A 192 -9.67 12.50 5.42
C ARG A 192 -10.56 13.38 4.54
N GLY A 193 -10.02 13.95 3.46
CA GLY A 193 -10.78 14.81 2.55
C GLY A 193 -11.80 14.02 1.72
N ASP A 194 -11.42 12.83 1.25
CA ASP A 194 -12.28 12.04 0.35
C ASP A 194 -13.50 11.45 1.05
N ALA A 195 -13.37 11.07 2.33
CA ALA A 195 -14.49 10.57 3.12
C ALA A 195 -15.60 11.61 3.35
N GLY A 196 -15.28 12.90 3.29
CA GLY A 196 -16.25 13.99 3.48
C GLY A 196 -17.07 14.31 2.23
N SER A 197 -16.51 14.11 1.04
CA SER A 197 -17.13 14.51 -0.23
C SER A 197 -18.23 13.56 -0.69
N ALA A 198 -18.10 12.25 -0.41
CA ALA A 198 -19.04 11.22 -0.89
C ALA A 198 -20.48 11.38 -0.36
N ASN A 199 -20.70 12.19 0.69
CA ASN A 199 -22.04 12.44 1.24
C ASN A 199 -22.74 13.69 0.65
N ALA A 200 -22.07 14.50 -0.16
CA ALA A 200 -22.62 15.77 -0.67
C ALA A 200 -23.35 15.64 -2.03
N GLU A 201 -23.23 14.52 -2.74
CA GLU A 201 -23.76 14.34 -4.11
C GLU A 201 -25.24 13.87 -4.19
N GLY A 202 -25.97 13.91 -3.07
CA GLY A 202 -27.39 13.54 -3.05
C GLY A 202 -28.37 14.51 -3.74
N SER A 203 -27.89 15.48 -4.54
CA SER A 203 -28.73 16.54 -5.12
C SER A 203 -28.67 16.60 -6.66
N GLY A 204 -29.10 15.53 -7.32
CA GLY A 204 -30.06 15.61 -8.44
C GLY A 204 -29.67 16.34 -9.74
N GLY A 205 -28.44 16.18 -10.24
CA GLY A 205 -28.07 16.62 -11.59
C GLY A 205 -27.68 15.46 -12.49
N GLU A 206 -28.60 14.99 -13.33
CA GLU A 206 -28.34 13.99 -14.39
C GLU A 206 -27.44 14.62 -15.47
N GLY A 207 -26.13 14.64 -15.24
CA GLY A 207 -25.11 15.01 -16.21
C GLY A 207 -24.25 13.80 -16.55
N GLU A 208 -24.75 12.89 -17.39
CA GLU A 208 -23.96 11.80 -17.96
C GLU A 208 -22.83 12.37 -18.82
N GLY A 209 -21.57 12.28 -18.37
CA GLY A 209 -20.42 12.46 -19.28
C GLY A 209 -19.06 12.91 -18.73
N GLY A 210 -18.88 13.20 -17.43
CA GLY A 210 -17.66 13.88 -16.95
C GLY A 210 -16.83 13.25 -15.82
N ALA A 211 -17.25 12.15 -15.21
CA ALA A 211 -16.77 11.76 -13.87
C ALA A 211 -15.34 11.18 -13.75
N GLU A 212 -14.64 10.85 -14.84
CA GLU A 212 -13.31 10.21 -14.75
C GLU A 212 -12.12 11.21 -14.67
N ALA A 213 -12.34 12.50 -14.92
CA ALA A 213 -11.24 13.48 -15.00
C ALA A 213 -10.87 14.13 -13.65
N GLU A 214 -11.74 14.10 -12.65
CA GLU A 214 -11.55 14.85 -11.40
C GLU A 214 -10.71 14.10 -10.35
N ASP A 215 -10.67 12.76 -10.42
CA ASP A 215 -9.88 11.94 -9.49
C ASP A 215 -8.36 12.01 -9.76
N GLU A 216 -7.92 12.42 -10.96
CA GLU A 216 -6.49 12.57 -11.26
C GLU A 216 -5.83 13.77 -10.56
N GLU A 217 -6.59 14.82 -10.19
CA GLU A 217 -6.00 16.08 -9.72
C GLU A 217 -5.60 16.05 -8.22
N LYS A 218 -6.32 15.30 -7.37
CA LYS A 218 -6.05 15.20 -5.92
C LYS A 218 -4.76 14.46 -5.58
N ASP A 219 -4.27 13.63 -6.51
CA ASP A 219 -3.08 12.80 -6.31
C ASP A 219 -1.75 13.55 -6.47
N ASP A 220 -1.82 14.83 -6.81
CA ASP A 220 -0.65 15.56 -7.24
C ASP A 220 0.27 16.03 -6.12
N LEU A 221 -0.22 16.31 -4.89
CA LEU A 221 0.69 16.73 -3.81
C LEU A 221 1.66 15.62 -3.39
N VAL A 222 1.14 14.41 -3.14
CA VAL A 222 1.98 13.27 -2.76
C VAL A 222 2.92 12.91 -3.90
N ALA A 223 2.44 12.93 -5.16
CA ALA A 223 3.28 12.72 -6.32
C ALA A 223 4.38 13.79 -6.48
N ALA A 224 4.05 15.06 -6.25
CA ALA A 224 5.00 16.18 -6.31
C ALA A 224 6.08 16.06 -5.22
N LEU A 225 5.72 15.67 -3.99
CA LEU A 225 6.68 15.42 -2.93
C LEU A 225 7.58 14.23 -3.26
N LEU A 226 7.01 13.13 -3.77
CA LEU A 226 7.77 11.93 -4.16
C LEU A 226 8.69 12.17 -5.37
N ALA A 227 8.34 13.09 -6.27
CA ALA A 227 9.19 13.47 -7.39
C ALA A 227 10.55 14.05 -6.94
N HIS A 228 10.62 14.59 -5.71
CA HIS A 228 11.86 15.04 -5.08
C HIS A 228 12.56 13.98 -4.22
N CYS A 229 12.00 12.76 -4.14
CA CYS A 229 12.51 11.63 -3.35
C CYS A 229 12.72 10.38 -4.23
N PRO A 230 13.70 10.38 -5.16
CA PRO A 230 13.88 9.29 -6.12
C PRO A 230 14.34 7.97 -5.48
N ALA A 231 14.99 8.04 -4.33
CA ALA A 231 15.39 6.88 -3.54
C ALA A 231 14.83 7.06 -2.13
N LEU A 232 13.96 6.12 -1.73
CA LEU A 232 13.40 6.09 -0.39
C LEU A 232 14.21 5.09 0.43
N PRO A 233 14.87 5.53 1.52
CA PRO A 233 15.51 4.60 2.44
C PRO A 233 14.47 3.65 3.04
N PRO A 234 14.88 2.45 3.48
CA PRO A 234 13.95 1.45 4.02
C PRO A 234 13.12 1.99 5.20
N ASP A 235 13.69 2.87 6.03
CA ASP A 235 12.98 3.49 7.15
C ASP A 235 11.87 4.43 6.68
N ALA A 236 12.12 5.24 5.64
CA ALA A 236 11.09 6.09 5.04
C ALA A 236 10.04 5.24 4.34
N ALA A 237 10.43 4.15 3.66
CA ALA A 237 9.49 3.22 3.05
C ALA A 237 8.55 2.60 4.09
N HIS A 238 9.08 2.15 5.23
CA HIS A 238 8.27 1.64 6.33
C HIS A 238 7.34 2.71 6.92
N GLU A 239 7.80 3.95 7.08
CA GLU A 239 6.96 5.06 7.52
C GLU A 239 5.81 5.35 6.55
N LEU A 240 6.05 5.33 5.24
CA LEU A 240 5.01 5.54 4.25
C LEU A 240 4.01 4.38 4.19
N ARG A 241 4.46 3.14 4.42
CA ARG A 241 3.58 1.98 4.61
C ARG A 241 2.66 2.20 5.82
N LEU A 242 3.21 2.68 6.95
CA LEU A 242 2.44 3.04 8.14
C LEU A 242 1.41 4.15 7.83
N ALA A 243 1.79 5.15 7.04
CA ALA A 243 0.88 6.22 6.61
C ALA A 243 -0.30 5.66 5.82
N CYS A 244 -0.05 4.77 4.85
CA CYS A 244 -1.11 4.10 4.08
C CYS A 244 -2.02 3.25 4.96
N VAL A 245 -1.46 2.56 5.95
CA VAL A 245 -2.23 1.79 6.94
C VAL A 245 -3.13 2.68 7.77
N ALA A 246 -2.61 3.80 8.29
CA ALA A 246 -3.38 4.76 9.07
C ALA A 246 -4.48 5.44 8.26
N ALA A 247 -4.22 5.69 6.98
CA ALA A 247 -5.14 6.28 6.02
C ALA A 247 -6.14 5.28 5.39
N ALA A 248 -5.92 3.98 5.56
CA ALA A 248 -6.59 2.90 4.83
C ALA A 248 -6.58 3.11 3.29
N ASP A 249 -5.52 3.72 2.76
CA ASP A 249 -5.43 4.16 1.37
C ASP A 249 -4.68 3.16 0.48
N GLN A 250 -5.46 2.28 -0.16
CA GLN A 250 -4.94 1.24 -1.03
C GLN A 250 -4.34 1.78 -2.33
N GLY A 251 -4.95 2.80 -2.96
CA GLY A 251 -4.42 3.38 -4.20
C GLY A 251 -3.05 4.02 -3.96
N THR A 252 -2.96 4.70 -2.82
CA THR A 252 -1.75 5.14 -2.12
C THR A 252 -0.65 4.11 -2.14
N PHE A 253 -0.97 3.04 -1.43
CA PHE A 253 -0.09 1.94 -1.19
C PHE A 253 0.41 1.28 -2.49
N GLN A 254 -0.47 1.05 -3.47
CA GLN A 254 -0.06 0.42 -4.74
C GLN A 254 0.92 1.27 -5.55
N ARG A 255 0.72 2.60 -5.60
CA ARG A 255 1.66 3.48 -6.30
C ARG A 255 3.02 3.51 -5.62
N LEU A 256 3.01 3.62 -4.29
CA LEU A 256 4.22 3.65 -3.47
C LEU A 256 4.97 2.32 -3.48
N ARG A 257 4.27 1.19 -3.59
CA ARG A 257 4.88 -0.14 -3.66
C ARG A 257 5.92 -0.26 -4.77
N ALA A 258 5.72 0.43 -5.88
CA ALA A 258 6.69 0.46 -6.97
C ALA A 258 8.02 1.14 -6.62
N LEU A 259 8.02 2.03 -5.62
CA LEU A 259 9.22 2.68 -5.11
C LEU A 259 9.92 1.82 -4.06
N PHE A 260 9.18 1.04 -3.26
CA PHE A 260 9.74 0.24 -2.16
C PHE A 260 10.17 -1.17 -2.57
N ALA A 261 9.45 -1.77 -3.51
CA ALA A 261 9.69 -3.11 -4.00
C ALA A 261 9.74 -3.05 -5.52
N PRO A 262 10.77 -2.40 -6.11
CA PRO A 262 10.98 -2.48 -7.55
C PRO A 262 11.03 -3.96 -7.92
N ALA A 263 10.30 -4.35 -8.97
CA ALA A 263 10.25 -5.73 -9.41
C ALA A 263 11.68 -6.26 -9.56
N LEU A 264 12.11 -7.11 -8.63
CA LEU A 264 13.48 -7.59 -8.56
C LEU A 264 13.62 -8.81 -9.48
N GLY A 265 14.63 -8.78 -10.34
CA GLY A 265 15.03 -9.93 -11.14
C GLY A 265 14.13 -10.25 -12.32
N THR A 266 13.67 -11.50 -12.38
CA THR A 266 13.00 -12.10 -13.56
C THR A 266 11.65 -11.48 -13.86
N ASP A 267 10.91 -11.05 -12.83
CA ASP A 267 9.58 -10.48 -13.01
C ASP A 267 9.60 -9.17 -13.78
N ALA A 268 10.63 -8.33 -13.60
CA ALA A 268 10.81 -7.11 -14.38
C ALA A 268 10.97 -7.39 -15.88
N VAL A 269 11.66 -8.48 -16.23
CA VAL A 269 11.89 -8.88 -17.62
C VAL A 269 10.63 -9.48 -18.24
N LEU A 270 9.86 -10.26 -17.48
CA LEU A 270 8.65 -10.91 -17.97
C LEU A 270 7.50 -9.93 -18.18
N LEU A 271 7.29 -9.04 -17.21
CA LEU A 271 6.09 -8.20 -17.15
C LEU A 271 6.08 -7.03 -18.14
N HIS A 272 7.23 -6.66 -18.73
CA HIS A 272 7.32 -5.50 -19.65
C HIS A 272 6.59 -4.25 -19.10
N SER A 273 6.73 -3.98 -17.81
CA SER A 273 6.07 -2.89 -17.05
C SER A 273 4.60 -3.07 -16.68
N ARG A 274 3.94 -4.19 -17.00
CA ARG A 274 2.59 -4.48 -16.46
C ARG A 274 2.68 -4.81 -14.97
N ARG A 275 1.80 -4.22 -14.16
CA ARG A 275 1.74 -4.45 -12.71
C ARG A 275 0.50 -5.25 -12.35
N ASP A 276 0.54 -5.87 -11.19
CA ASP A 276 -0.63 -6.45 -10.56
C ASP A 276 -1.64 -5.34 -10.22
N ASP A 277 -2.92 -5.54 -10.56
CA ASP A 277 -3.99 -4.64 -10.13
C ASP A 277 -4.63 -5.21 -8.87
N VAL A 278 -4.65 -4.44 -7.78
CA VAL A 278 -5.20 -4.86 -6.49
C VAL A 278 -6.13 -3.79 -5.96
N ARG A 279 -7.43 -4.05 -6.06
CA ARG A 279 -8.49 -3.13 -5.64
C ARG A 279 -9.16 -3.66 -4.37
N VAL A 280 -9.15 -2.84 -3.34
CA VAL A 280 -9.82 -3.15 -2.07
C VAL A 280 -11.18 -2.49 -2.07
N VAL A 281 -12.23 -3.28 -1.84
CA VAL A 281 -13.61 -2.83 -1.74
C VAL A 281 -14.05 -2.97 -0.29
N LEU A 282 -14.29 -1.84 0.36
CA LEU A 282 -14.83 -1.79 1.71
C LEU A 282 -16.35 -1.64 1.62
N PRO A 283 -17.15 -2.57 2.16
CA PRO A 283 -18.61 -2.42 2.13
C PRO A 283 -19.00 -1.25 3.04
N ALA A 284 -19.70 -0.26 2.48
CA ALA A 284 -20.03 1.01 3.14
C ALA A 284 -20.69 0.88 4.52
N GLN A 285 -21.39 -0.22 4.79
CA GLN A 285 -22.19 -0.41 6.00
C GLN A 285 -21.80 -1.65 6.84
N THR A 286 -20.63 -2.25 6.61
CA THR A 286 -20.23 -3.42 7.42
C THR A 286 -19.46 -2.99 8.67
N ALA A 287 -20.18 -2.97 9.80
CA ALA A 287 -19.61 -2.84 11.15
C ALA A 287 -18.67 -3.99 11.53
N ASP A 288 -18.71 -5.07 10.76
CA ASP A 288 -18.18 -6.39 11.12
C ASP A 288 -16.73 -6.65 10.69
N GLY A 289 -15.97 -5.61 10.31
CA GLY A 289 -14.60 -5.78 9.86
C GLY A 289 -14.47 -6.54 8.53
N ALA A 290 -15.56 -6.65 7.76
CA ALA A 290 -15.56 -7.32 6.47
C ALA A 290 -14.88 -6.46 5.39
N PHE A 291 -14.20 -7.08 4.44
CA PHE A 291 -13.62 -6.43 3.28
C PHE A 291 -13.53 -7.41 2.11
N ALA A 292 -13.51 -6.88 0.89
CA ALA A 292 -13.26 -7.66 -0.30
C ALA A 292 -12.04 -7.09 -1.04
N VAL A 293 -11.30 -7.95 -1.73
CA VAL A 293 -10.15 -7.58 -2.55
C VAL A 293 -10.32 -8.23 -3.91
N ARG A 294 -10.25 -7.42 -4.96
CA ARG A 294 -10.15 -7.90 -6.34
C ARG A 294 -8.70 -7.79 -6.78
N VAL A 295 -8.21 -8.86 -7.38
CA VAL A 295 -6.83 -8.99 -7.80
C VAL A 295 -6.81 -9.41 -9.27
N GLU A 296 -5.99 -8.74 -10.06
CA GLU A 296 -5.62 -9.18 -11.40
C GLU A 296 -4.10 -9.38 -11.49
N VAL A 297 -3.69 -10.60 -11.87
CA VAL A 297 -2.29 -11.00 -12.01
C VAL A 297 -2.01 -11.31 -13.48
N PRO A 298 -1.40 -10.37 -14.24
CA PRO A 298 -1.08 -10.61 -15.64
C PRO A 298 0.05 -11.62 -15.79
N GLN A 299 -0.01 -12.42 -16.87
CA GLN A 299 0.98 -13.47 -17.18
C GLN A 299 1.20 -14.43 -16.00
N TYR A 300 0.11 -14.79 -15.33
CA TYR A 300 0.13 -15.54 -14.07
C TYR A 300 0.93 -16.83 -14.21
N HIS A 301 0.59 -17.67 -15.20
CA HIS A 301 1.22 -18.98 -15.32
C HIS A 301 2.72 -18.82 -15.59
N ARG A 302 3.10 -17.89 -16.48
CA ARG A 302 4.51 -17.62 -16.79
C ARG A 302 5.30 -17.17 -15.56
N ARG A 303 4.74 -16.27 -14.76
CA ARG A 303 5.38 -15.78 -13.53
C ARG A 303 5.49 -16.87 -12.48
N MET A 304 4.43 -17.65 -12.27
CA MET A 304 4.48 -18.80 -11.35
C MET A 304 5.58 -19.79 -11.74
N MET A 305 5.75 -20.09 -13.02
CA MET A 305 6.77 -21.03 -13.48
C MET A 305 8.21 -20.51 -13.29
N VAL A 306 8.42 -19.19 -13.35
CA VAL A 306 9.76 -18.59 -13.24
C VAL A 306 10.10 -18.18 -11.81
N ALA A 307 9.23 -17.40 -11.18
CA ALA A 307 9.45 -16.87 -9.83
C ALA A 307 9.10 -17.87 -8.73
N ARG A 308 8.24 -18.86 -9.02
CA ARG A 308 7.67 -19.81 -8.05
C ARG A 308 6.84 -19.19 -6.93
N GLU A 309 6.81 -17.86 -6.83
CA GLU A 309 6.01 -17.11 -5.89
C GLU A 309 5.55 -15.80 -6.53
N ILE A 310 4.25 -15.51 -6.44
CA ILE A 310 3.66 -14.22 -6.76
C ILE A 310 3.03 -13.69 -5.48
N ALA A 311 3.69 -12.70 -4.88
CA ALA A 311 3.23 -12.05 -3.65
C ALA A 311 2.51 -10.73 -3.96
N LEU A 312 1.32 -10.59 -3.40
CA LEU A 312 0.43 -9.44 -3.56
C LEU A 312 0.23 -8.81 -2.19
N GLU A 313 0.52 -7.52 -2.07
CA GLU A 313 0.31 -6.78 -0.83
C GLU A 313 -0.86 -5.79 -1.00
N PHE A 314 -1.66 -5.62 0.05
CA PHE A 314 -2.74 -4.65 0.07
C PHE A 314 -3.06 -4.17 1.48
N VAL A 315 -3.60 -2.95 1.58
CA VAL A 315 -4.07 -2.34 2.82
C VAL A 315 -5.56 -2.55 2.93
N ALA A 316 -6.00 -3.22 4.00
CA ALA A 316 -7.42 -3.37 4.31
C ALA A 316 -7.62 -3.40 5.82
N ARG A 317 -8.63 -2.65 6.31
CA ARG A 317 -8.97 -2.55 7.75
C ARG A 317 -7.75 -2.24 8.62
N ASN A 318 -6.99 -1.21 8.22
CA ASN A 318 -5.80 -0.70 8.90
C ASN A 318 -4.73 -1.78 9.16
N ARG A 319 -4.55 -2.68 8.18
CA ARG A 319 -3.55 -3.75 8.20
C ARG A 319 -2.97 -3.91 6.80
N ILE A 320 -1.71 -4.32 6.73
CA ILE A 320 -1.10 -4.78 5.48
C ILE A 320 -1.25 -6.29 5.42
N TRP A 321 -1.87 -6.75 4.36
CA TRP A 321 -2.05 -8.16 4.06
C TRP A 321 -1.11 -8.57 2.94
N ARG A 322 -0.64 -9.81 2.98
CA ARG A 322 0.08 -10.45 1.89
C ARG A 322 -0.65 -11.71 1.47
N LEU A 323 -1.15 -11.71 0.25
CA LEU A 323 -1.67 -12.88 -0.45
C LEU A 323 -0.57 -13.38 -1.39
N ALA A 324 -0.13 -14.61 -1.21
CA ALA A 324 0.90 -15.22 -2.06
C ALA A 324 0.35 -16.46 -2.76
N LEU A 325 0.60 -16.55 -4.07
CA LEU A 325 0.47 -17.78 -4.86
C LEU A 325 1.88 -18.36 -4.95
N LEU A 326 2.11 -19.58 -4.45
CA LEU A 326 3.47 -20.13 -4.36
C LEU A 326 3.55 -21.62 -4.73
N ILE A 327 4.72 -22.05 -5.16
CA ILE A 327 5.08 -23.46 -5.35
C ILE A 327 6.06 -23.83 -4.24
N THR A 328 5.65 -24.71 -3.33
CA THR A 328 6.41 -25.04 -2.13
C THR A 328 7.79 -25.60 -2.48
N GLY A 329 8.83 -25.04 -1.87
CA GLY A 329 10.22 -25.48 -2.07
C GLY A 329 10.57 -26.76 -1.31
N PRO A 330 11.72 -27.41 -1.59
CA PRO A 330 12.18 -28.57 -0.83
C PRO A 330 12.51 -28.24 0.65
N GLU A 331 12.88 -26.99 0.93
CA GLU A 331 13.29 -26.51 2.28
C GLU A 331 12.11 -26.28 3.23
N GLU A 332 10.87 -26.15 2.74
CA GLU A 332 9.70 -25.74 3.53
C GLU A 332 8.91 -26.91 4.15
N THR A 333 9.50 -28.11 4.18
CA THR A 333 8.77 -29.37 4.31
C THR A 333 8.41 -29.82 5.72
N TRP A 334 9.00 -29.23 6.76
CA TRP A 334 8.88 -29.80 8.10
C TRP A 334 7.45 -29.84 8.64
N HIS A 335 6.60 -28.88 8.26
CA HIS A 335 5.18 -28.82 8.68
C HIS A 335 4.23 -28.31 7.59
N GLY A 336 4.70 -28.22 6.34
CA GLY A 336 3.97 -27.64 5.21
C GLY A 336 3.43 -28.66 4.19
N PRO A 337 2.77 -28.17 3.13
CA PRO A 337 2.47 -28.94 1.92
C PRO A 337 3.73 -29.61 1.33
N PRO A 338 3.61 -30.70 0.55
CA PRO A 338 4.77 -31.36 -0.03
C PRO A 338 5.51 -30.45 -1.03
N PRO A 339 6.82 -30.67 -1.27
CA PRO A 339 7.57 -29.92 -2.28
C PRO A 339 6.91 -30.01 -3.66
N GLY A 340 6.86 -28.88 -4.35
CA GLY A 340 6.20 -28.75 -5.65
C GLY A 340 4.68 -28.53 -5.56
N ALA A 341 4.08 -28.60 -4.37
CA ALA A 341 2.66 -28.28 -4.20
C ALA A 341 2.40 -26.81 -4.51
N TRP A 342 1.35 -26.56 -5.31
CA TRP A 342 0.84 -25.22 -5.52
C TRP A 342 -0.03 -24.84 -4.34
N CYS A 343 0.25 -23.68 -3.75
CA CYS A 343 -0.38 -23.23 -2.54
C CYS A 343 -0.83 -21.77 -2.65
N ILE A 344 -1.82 -21.43 -1.86
CA ILE A 344 -2.17 -20.05 -1.57
C ILE A 344 -1.89 -19.79 -0.10
N ALA A 345 -1.14 -18.73 0.17
CA ALA A 345 -0.82 -18.27 1.50
C ALA A 345 -1.42 -16.88 1.76
N LEU A 346 -1.96 -16.67 2.95
CA LEU A 346 -2.44 -15.37 3.40
C LEU A 346 -1.88 -15.05 4.78
N ALA A 347 -1.22 -13.91 4.89
CA ALA A 347 -0.50 -13.48 6.09
C ALA A 347 -0.68 -11.99 6.37
N LEU A 348 -0.45 -11.58 7.61
CA LEU A 348 -0.26 -10.18 7.97
C LEU A 348 1.20 -9.78 7.72
N GLN A 349 1.38 -8.56 7.23
CA GLN A 349 2.69 -7.95 7.03
C GLN A 349 2.85 -6.74 7.90
N ASP A 350 4.11 -6.36 8.10
CA ASP A 350 4.53 -5.18 8.84
C ASP A 350 4.19 -5.27 10.33
N ALA A 351 5.20 -5.10 11.19
CA ALA A 351 5.07 -5.21 12.64
C ALA A 351 4.01 -4.26 13.23
N ALA A 352 3.69 -3.17 12.52
CA ALA A 352 2.65 -2.22 12.91
C ALA A 352 1.21 -2.74 12.71
N SER A 353 1.00 -3.78 11.90
CA SER A 353 -0.34 -4.35 11.70
C SER A 353 -0.83 -5.02 12.99
N PRO A 354 -2.01 -4.64 13.53
CA PRO A 354 -2.54 -5.31 14.71
C PRO A 354 -2.86 -6.78 14.41
N PRO A 355 -2.58 -7.72 15.34
CA PRO A 355 -2.98 -9.11 15.21
C PRO A 355 -4.47 -9.26 14.90
N ALA A 356 -4.83 -10.34 14.20
CA ALA A 356 -6.22 -10.59 13.85
C ALA A 356 -6.53 -12.06 13.62
N TRP A 357 -7.75 -12.45 13.99
CA TRP A 357 -8.36 -13.67 13.51
C TRP A 357 -9.06 -13.41 12.19
N LEU A 358 -8.88 -14.32 11.25
CA LEU A 358 -9.38 -14.22 9.89
C LEU A 358 -10.28 -15.40 9.52
N ASP A 359 -11.47 -15.11 9.01
CA ASP A 359 -12.27 -16.02 8.18
C ASP A 359 -12.38 -15.40 6.79
N ALA A 360 -11.78 -16.06 5.79
CA ALA A 360 -11.78 -15.59 4.42
C ALA A 360 -12.15 -16.68 3.43
N ARG A 361 -12.58 -16.27 2.25
CA ARG A 361 -12.90 -17.12 1.11
C ARG A 361 -12.32 -16.50 -0.14
N LEU A 362 -11.61 -17.30 -0.91
CA LEU A 362 -11.06 -16.90 -2.20
C LEU A 362 -11.95 -17.46 -3.32
N PHE A 363 -12.19 -16.65 -4.34
CA PHE A 363 -13.06 -16.94 -5.47
C PHE A 363 -12.28 -16.75 -6.78
N LEU A 364 -12.45 -17.68 -7.72
CA LEU A 364 -11.93 -17.55 -9.09
C LEU A 364 -12.90 -16.78 -9.96
N LEU A 365 -12.51 -15.60 -10.44
CA LEU A 365 -13.38 -14.83 -11.32
C LEU A 365 -13.20 -15.32 -12.76
N ASP A 366 -14.26 -15.87 -13.36
CA ASP A 366 -14.24 -16.25 -14.77
C ASP A 366 -14.12 -14.99 -15.65
N ALA A 367 -13.28 -15.07 -16.67
CA ALA A 367 -13.12 -14.07 -17.73
C ALA A 367 -14.45 -13.65 -18.37
N LYS A 368 -15.43 -14.56 -18.44
CA LYS A 368 -16.68 -14.41 -19.18
C LYS A 368 -17.90 -14.03 -18.33
N PHE A 369 -17.82 -14.14 -17.00
CA PHE A 369 -19.03 -14.02 -16.18
C PHE A 369 -19.12 -12.71 -15.40
N ASN A 370 -20.17 -11.95 -15.71
CA ASN A 370 -20.74 -10.96 -14.83
C ASN A 370 -21.15 -11.63 -13.51
N ALA A 371 -20.36 -11.42 -12.45
CA ALA A 371 -20.61 -11.47 -10.99
C ALA A 371 -21.61 -12.46 -10.32
N THR A 372 -22.42 -13.27 -11.01
CA THR A 372 -23.58 -13.97 -10.41
C THR A 372 -23.59 -15.49 -10.58
N SER A 373 -22.69 -16.10 -11.35
CA SER A 373 -22.63 -17.56 -11.49
C SER A 373 -21.76 -18.22 -10.42
N ASP A 374 -22.17 -19.42 -10.00
CA ASP A 374 -21.51 -20.28 -9.00
C ASP A 374 -19.99 -20.28 -9.15
N THR A 375 -19.36 -19.44 -8.32
CA THR A 375 -17.93 -19.26 -8.36
C THR A 375 -17.28 -20.25 -7.40
N ALA A 376 -16.40 -21.08 -7.93
CA ALA A 376 -15.52 -21.94 -7.14
C ALA A 376 -14.88 -21.15 -6.00
N SER A 377 -15.08 -21.61 -4.76
CA SER A 377 -14.57 -20.94 -3.56
C SER A 377 -13.60 -21.83 -2.77
N LEU A 378 -12.57 -21.20 -2.22
CA LEU A 378 -11.55 -21.83 -1.38
C LEU A 378 -11.56 -21.16 0.01
N PRO A 379 -11.92 -21.87 1.09
CA PRO A 379 -11.91 -21.30 2.43
C PRO A 379 -10.47 -21.09 2.93
N LEU A 380 -10.18 -19.88 3.39
CA LEU A 380 -8.92 -19.47 4.01
C LEU A 380 -9.22 -19.08 5.47
N ARG A 381 -9.18 -20.08 6.35
CA ARG A 381 -9.50 -19.91 7.78
C ARG A 381 -8.24 -20.00 8.62
N SER A 382 -8.00 -18.96 9.40
CA SER A 382 -6.95 -18.97 10.42
C SER A 382 -7.37 -19.85 11.60
N LYS A 383 -6.51 -20.81 11.96
CA LYS A 383 -6.67 -21.65 13.17
C LYS A 383 -6.07 -21.01 14.41
N GLN A 384 -5.23 -20.00 14.22
CA GLN A 384 -4.59 -19.22 15.25
C GLN A 384 -4.63 -17.74 14.85
N MET A 385 -4.46 -16.86 15.83
CA MET A 385 -4.36 -15.43 15.58
C MET A 385 -3.20 -15.15 14.62
N LEU A 386 -3.48 -14.46 13.51
CA LEU A 386 -2.42 -14.02 12.60
C LEU A 386 -1.67 -12.87 13.26
N GLU A 387 -0.35 -12.98 13.28
CA GLU A 387 0.55 -11.95 13.79
C GLU A 387 1.53 -11.56 12.68
N PRO A 388 1.86 -10.27 12.56
CA PRO A 388 2.91 -9.86 11.64
C PRO A 388 4.27 -10.40 12.09
N PRO A 389 5.23 -10.56 11.17
CA PRO A 389 6.58 -11.02 11.52
C PRO A 389 7.25 -10.03 12.49
N ARG A 390 7.79 -10.53 13.60
CA ARG A 390 8.48 -9.76 14.64
C ARG A 390 9.80 -10.44 15.00
N ASP A 391 10.90 -9.69 15.04
CA ASP A 391 12.17 -10.08 15.68
C ASP A 391 12.65 -11.52 15.39
N GLY A 392 12.56 -11.95 14.12
CA GLY A 392 13.01 -13.29 13.70
C GLY A 392 12.02 -14.43 14.01
N ALA A 393 10.85 -14.15 14.58
CA ALA A 393 9.76 -15.11 14.70
C ALA A 393 9.24 -15.51 13.30
N PRO A 394 8.88 -16.79 13.10
CA PRO A 394 8.34 -17.25 11.83
C PRO A 394 7.00 -16.55 11.53
N LEU A 395 6.77 -16.28 10.24
CA LEU A 395 5.53 -15.67 9.77
C LEU A 395 4.34 -16.59 10.05
N VAL A 396 3.36 -16.10 10.80
CA VAL A 396 2.09 -16.80 11.01
C VAL A 396 1.19 -16.58 9.79
N GLN A 397 0.93 -17.65 9.05
CA GLN A 397 0.16 -17.59 7.80
C GLN A 397 -0.82 -18.74 7.66
N VAL A 398 -1.91 -18.49 6.94
CA VAL A 398 -2.82 -19.53 6.45
C VAL A 398 -2.26 -20.05 5.14
N VAL A 399 -1.92 -21.34 5.06
CA VAL A 399 -1.46 -21.99 3.81
C VAL A 399 -2.46 -23.07 3.43
N VAL A 400 -2.96 -23.01 2.19
CA VAL A 400 -3.88 -24.00 1.65
C VAL A 400 -3.33 -24.55 0.34
N PRO A 401 -3.06 -25.87 0.24
CA PRO A 401 -2.68 -26.50 -1.02
C PRO A 401 -3.86 -26.48 -2.00
N LEU A 402 -3.56 -26.33 -3.29
CA LEU A 402 -4.57 -26.29 -4.34
C LEU A 402 -5.02 -27.68 -4.79
N ASP A 403 -4.25 -28.72 -4.47
CA ASP A 403 -4.57 -30.10 -4.82
C ASP A 403 -5.91 -30.55 -4.23
N GLY A 404 -6.75 -31.15 -5.07
CA GLY A 404 -8.10 -31.58 -4.69
C GLY A 404 -9.11 -30.44 -4.52
N THR A 405 -8.73 -29.19 -4.77
CA THR A 405 -9.64 -28.04 -4.73
C THR A 405 -10.06 -27.64 -6.16
N PRO A 406 -11.11 -26.81 -6.31
CA PRO A 406 -11.47 -26.22 -7.59
C PRO A 406 -10.35 -25.39 -8.25
N PHE A 407 -9.32 -25.01 -7.49
CA PHE A 407 -8.18 -24.22 -7.92
C PHE A 407 -7.03 -25.08 -8.47
N SER A 408 -7.12 -26.41 -8.38
CA SER A 408 -6.10 -27.35 -8.88
C SER A 408 -5.78 -27.16 -10.37
N GLY A 409 -6.71 -26.63 -11.16
CA GLY A 409 -6.47 -26.30 -12.56
C GLY A 409 -5.45 -25.18 -12.77
N LEU A 410 -5.19 -24.32 -11.78
CA LEU A 410 -4.30 -23.16 -11.93
C LEU A 410 -2.85 -23.54 -12.24
N GLN A 411 -2.46 -24.78 -11.92
CA GLN A 411 -1.13 -25.31 -12.25
C GLN A 411 -0.91 -25.56 -13.75
N TYR A 412 -1.98 -25.54 -14.56
CA TYR A 412 -1.90 -25.83 -15.99
C TYR A 412 -2.10 -24.55 -16.81
N ALA A 413 -1.27 -24.38 -17.83
CA ALA A 413 -1.45 -23.32 -18.83
C ALA A 413 -2.79 -23.50 -19.57
N GLY A 414 -3.45 -22.38 -19.87
CA GLY A 414 -4.73 -22.39 -20.59
C GLY A 414 -5.93 -22.83 -19.75
N ASN A 415 -5.84 -22.75 -18.42
CA ASN A 415 -6.99 -22.95 -17.54
C ASN A 415 -8.13 -21.99 -17.95
N PRO A 416 -9.40 -22.46 -18.06
CA PRO A 416 -10.53 -21.60 -18.38
C PRO A 416 -10.74 -20.42 -17.40
N ALA A 417 -10.25 -20.53 -16.16
CA ALA A 417 -10.25 -19.45 -15.19
C ALA A 417 -9.24 -18.33 -15.51
N THR A 418 -8.25 -18.58 -16.37
CA THR A 418 -7.37 -17.55 -16.91
C THR A 418 -7.97 -16.97 -18.19
N VAL A 419 -7.99 -15.65 -18.28
CA VAL A 419 -8.39 -14.91 -19.49
C VAL A 419 -7.40 -15.28 -20.62
N PRO A 420 -7.77 -15.17 -21.92
CA PRO A 420 -6.86 -15.51 -23.03
C PRO A 420 -5.49 -14.81 -23.03
N ASP A 421 -5.32 -13.75 -22.24
CA ASP A 421 -4.06 -13.03 -22.04
C ASP A 421 -3.21 -13.58 -20.86
N ASP A 422 -3.56 -14.74 -20.31
CA ASP A 422 -2.95 -15.36 -19.12
C ASP A 422 -3.08 -14.48 -17.86
N THR A 423 -4.13 -13.65 -17.80
CA THR A 423 -4.46 -12.89 -16.59
C THR A 423 -5.32 -13.73 -15.66
N LEU A 424 -4.82 -13.94 -14.43
CA LEU A 424 -5.58 -14.56 -13.35
C LEU A 424 -6.37 -13.49 -12.61
N ARG A 425 -7.67 -13.70 -12.45
CA ARG A 425 -8.55 -12.83 -11.66
C ARG A 425 -9.05 -13.54 -10.42
N LEU A 426 -8.83 -12.92 -9.27
CA LEU A 426 -9.24 -13.45 -7.97
C LEU A 426 -10.09 -12.43 -7.23
N ARG A 427 -11.03 -12.93 -6.42
CA ARG A 427 -11.73 -12.15 -5.40
C ARG A 427 -11.51 -12.80 -4.04
N LEU A 428 -10.91 -12.08 -3.11
CA LEU A 428 -10.83 -12.46 -1.71
C LEU A 428 -11.95 -11.75 -0.96
N GLU A 429 -12.78 -12.49 -0.25
CA GLU A 429 -13.71 -11.94 0.73
C GLU A 429 -13.26 -12.36 2.12
N ALA A 430 -13.14 -11.40 3.02
CA ALA A 430 -12.59 -11.63 4.34
C ALA A 430 -13.40 -10.91 5.40
N LYS A 431 -13.49 -11.54 6.58
CA LYS A 431 -14.06 -10.96 7.80
C LYS A 431 -13.09 -11.16 8.95
N LEU A 432 -12.81 -10.07 9.66
CA LEU A 432 -12.03 -10.14 10.89
C LEU A 432 -12.92 -10.70 12.01
N ARG A 433 -12.47 -11.78 12.65
CA ARG A 433 -13.17 -12.36 13.81
C ARG A 433 -12.71 -11.66 15.08
N LYS A 434 -13.63 -11.49 16.03
CA LYS A 434 -13.27 -11.14 17.40
C LYS A 434 -12.63 -12.37 18.05
N PRO A 435 -11.68 -12.21 18.98
CA PRO A 435 -11.17 -13.35 19.76
C PRO A 435 -12.36 -14.00 20.46
N ASP A 436 -12.57 -15.29 20.26
CA ASP A 436 -13.60 -16.01 21.00
C ASP A 436 -13.15 -16.09 22.46
N PRO A 437 -13.92 -15.54 23.43
CA PRO A 437 -13.48 -15.45 24.83
C PRO A 437 -13.29 -16.83 25.48
N PHE A 438 -13.75 -17.91 24.85
CA PHE A 438 -13.70 -19.28 25.37
C PHE A 438 -12.57 -20.14 24.78
N GLU A 439 -11.85 -19.68 23.74
CA GLU A 439 -10.86 -20.50 23.04
C GLU A 439 -9.48 -20.55 23.74
N GLY A 440 -9.26 -19.74 24.79
CA GLY A 440 -8.00 -19.66 25.55
C GLY A 440 -7.96 -20.43 26.89
N ALA A 441 -8.98 -21.22 27.22
CA ALA A 441 -9.11 -21.87 28.53
C ALA A 441 -8.80 -23.38 28.54
N ALA A 442 -8.19 -23.92 27.47
CA ALA A 442 -7.93 -25.35 27.29
C ALA A 442 -6.46 -25.73 27.52
#